data_AF-A0A2T0SSI5-F1
#
_entry.id   AF-A0A2T0SSI5-F1
#
_cell.length_a   1.000
_cell.length_b   1.000
_cell.length_c   1.000
_cell.angle_alpha   90.00
_cell.angle_beta   90.00
_cell.angle_gamma   90.00
#
_symmetry.space_group_name_H-M   'P 1'
#
loop_
_entity.id
_entity.type
_entity.pdbx_description
1 polymer ?
#
loop_
_entity_poly.entity_id
_entity_poly.type
_entity_poly.pdbx_seq_one_letter_code
_entity_poly.pdbx_strand_id
1 'polypeptide(L)'
;MRVSAFSRPPLVLGYYFPDWTSGVAALAAIATSEATLPSLVLRDPAETAFHPTADMPPERLAAYLGRVYGYRADRVCRASIGFEGSRWQVRRQRSRVGRLVRRHGGVAAGRQQDDPRAERGTETCEAFAPWSRLTDLRDGVLASAHRAFASAGGRGTIRCRLSHAHHSGARLRFAVTCEPPPRWSLRQACLEQGVEV
;
A
#
# COMPACT_ATOMS: atom_id res chain seq x y z
N MET A 1 27.66 -8.99 12.32
CA MET A 1 26.80 -7.84 12.00
C MET A 1 27.54 -6.97 10.97
N ARG A 2 27.05 -6.89 9.73
CA ARG A 2 27.64 -5.98 8.72
C ARG A 2 27.04 -4.59 8.94
N VAL A 3 27.88 -3.63 9.30
CA VAL A 3 27.51 -2.21 9.38
C VAL A 3 27.89 -1.59 8.04
N SER A 4 26.89 -1.14 7.27
CA SER A 4 27.15 -0.26 6.12
C SER A 4 27.38 1.16 6.62
N ALA A 5 28.23 1.91 5.91
CA ALA A 5 28.42 3.34 6.16
C ALA A 5 27.08 4.08 6.18
N PHE A 6 26.98 5.13 7.00
CA PHE A 6 25.78 5.94 7.21
C PHE A 6 25.18 6.38 5.85
N SER A 7 24.18 5.63 5.38
CA SER A 7 23.56 5.89 4.09
C SER A 7 22.71 7.15 4.20
N ARG A 8 22.78 8.04 3.19
CA ARG A 8 21.83 9.15 3.11
C ARG A 8 20.40 8.58 3.15
N PRO A 9 19.44 9.27 3.78
CA PRO A 9 18.07 8.78 3.79
C PRO A 9 17.62 8.48 2.35
N PRO A 10 17.01 7.31 2.11
CA PRO A 10 16.67 6.88 0.77
C PRO A 10 15.75 7.90 0.11
N LEU A 11 15.93 8.11 -1.20
CA LEU A 11 15.01 8.93 -1.97
C LEU A 11 13.69 8.18 -2.08
N VAL A 12 12.64 8.66 -1.43
CA VAL A 12 11.30 8.07 -1.55
C VAL A 12 10.46 8.89 -2.55
N LEU A 13 9.89 8.20 -3.54
CA LEU A 13 8.99 8.79 -4.52
C LEU A 13 7.60 8.15 -4.41
N GLY A 14 6.58 9.00 -4.53
CA GLY A 14 5.18 8.59 -4.59
C GLY A 14 4.72 8.26 -6.01
N TYR A 15 3.80 7.31 -6.12
CA TYR A 15 3.11 6.96 -7.36
C TYR A 15 1.63 6.68 -7.07
N TYR A 16 0.74 7.05 -8.00
CA TYR A 16 -0.69 6.74 -7.91
C TYR A 16 -1.11 5.75 -8.98
N PHE A 17 -1.98 4.81 -8.60
CA PHE A 17 -2.57 3.81 -9.47
C PHE A 17 -4.09 3.96 -9.49
N PRO A 18 -4.76 3.59 -10.60
CA PRO A 18 -6.22 3.72 -10.73
C PRO A 18 -6.97 2.81 -9.74
N ASP A 19 -6.39 1.67 -9.40
CA ASP A 19 -6.95 0.66 -8.51
C ASP A 19 -5.87 -0.21 -7.86
N TRP A 20 -6.30 -1.04 -6.90
CA TRP A 20 -5.44 -1.99 -6.20
C TRP A 20 -4.76 -2.99 -7.13
N THR A 21 -5.50 -3.57 -8.07
CA THR A 21 -5.00 -4.59 -9.00
C THR A 21 -3.85 -4.05 -9.84
N SER A 22 -4.00 -2.84 -10.37
CA SER A 22 -2.99 -2.13 -11.14
C SER A 22 -1.74 -1.85 -10.31
N GLY A 23 -1.93 -1.43 -9.06
CA GLY A 23 -0.84 -1.22 -8.11
C GLY A 23 -0.07 -2.51 -7.80
N VAL A 24 -0.78 -3.59 -7.47
CA VAL A 24 -0.18 -4.91 -7.19
C VAL A 24 0.57 -5.44 -8.40
N ALA A 25 0.00 -5.35 -9.60
CA ALA A 25 0.66 -5.79 -10.83
C ALA A 25 1.96 -5.02 -11.08
N ALA A 26 1.96 -3.69 -10.86
CA ALA A 26 3.16 -2.87 -10.97
C ALA A 26 4.22 -3.25 -9.94
N LEU A 27 3.83 -3.44 -8.68
CA LEU A 27 4.74 -3.79 -7.60
C LEU A 27 5.31 -5.20 -7.76
N ALA A 28 4.50 -6.17 -8.17
CA ALA A 28 4.95 -7.52 -8.51
C ALA A 28 6.00 -7.46 -9.61
N ALA A 29 5.72 -6.75 -10.70
CA ALA A 29 6.67 -6.61 -11.81
C ALA A 29 7.97 -5.91 -11.40
N ILE A 30 7.93 -4.97 -10.44
CA ILE A 30 9.11 -4.33 -9.86
C ILE A 30 9.88 -5.32 -8.98
N ALA A 31 9.20 -6.04 -8.10
CA ALA A 31 9.81 -6.99 -7.16
C ALA A 31 10.42 -8.21 -7.85
N THR A 32 9.87 -8.63 -8.99
CA THR A 32 10.45 -9.69 -9.83
C THR A 32 11.50 -9.17 -10.82
N SER A 33 11.71 -7.85 -10.86
CA SER A 33 12.77 -7.25 -11.67
C SER A 33 14.09 -7.22 -10.90
N GLU A 34 15.21 -7.01 -11.59
CA GLU A 34 16.53 -6.85 -10.96
C GLU A 34 16.69 -5.48 -10.24
N ALA A 35 15.61 -4.76 -9.99
CA ALA A 35 15.64 -3.53 -9.22
C ALA A 35 15.73 -3.88 -7.73
N THR A 36 16.93 -3.83 -7.16
CA THR A 36 17.09 -3.85 -5.70
C THR A 36 16.62 -2.51 -5.15
N LEU A 37 15.47 -2.50 -4.48
CA LEU A 37 14.87 -1.30 -3.89
C LEU A 37 14.78 -1.48 -2.37
N PRO A 38 15.17 -0.46 -1.56
CA PRO A 38 15.11 -0.54 -0.11
C PRO A 38 13.68 -0.59 0.44
N SER A 39 12.70 -0.01 -0.28
CA SER A 39 11.31 -0.03 0.15
C SER A 39 10.35 0.00 -1.05
N LEU A 40 9.29 -0.79 -0.94
CA LEU A 40 8.21 -0.86 -1.92
C LEU A 40 6.89 -1.07 -1.17
N VAL A 41 6.15 0.02 -0.99
CA VAL A 41 4.91 0.04 -0.20
C VAL A 41 3.75 0.43 -1.11
N LEU A 42 2.63 -0.28 -1.06
CA LEU A 42 1.36 0.10 -1.70
C LEU A 42 0.28 0.22 -0.65
N ARG A 43 -0.51 1.28 -0.73
CA ARG A 43 -1.64 1.58 0.15
C ARG A 43 -2.92 1.39 -0.63
N ASP A 44 -3.89 0.74 0.00
CA ASP A 44 -5.24 0.62 -0.55
C ASP A 44 -5.95 1.99 -0.57
N PRO A 45 -7.19 2.08 -1.09
CA PRO A 45 -7.89 3.36 -1.18
C PRO A 45 -8.18 3.98 0.19
N ALA A 46 -8.53 3.18 1.19
CA ALA A 46 -8.82 3.66 2.55
C ALA A 46 -7.57 4.25 3.23
N GLU A 47 -6.44 3.56 3.12
CA GLU A 47 -5.15 4.01 3.61
C GLU A 47 -4.61 5.21 2.81
N THR A 48 -4.88 5.25 1.51
CA THR A 48 -4.51 6.39 0.65
C THR A 48 -5.27 7.65 1.04
N ALA A 49 -6.57 7.54 1.30
CA ALA A 49 -7.40 8.65 1.77
C ALA A 49 -7.01 9.12 3.18
N PHE A 50 -6.61 8.19 4.06
CA PHE A 50 -6.13 8.50 5.40
C PHE A 50 -4.80 9.28 5.40
N HIS A 51 -4.02 9.19 4.31
CA HIS A 51 -2.76 9.88 4.16
C HIS A 51 -2.74 10.87 3.00
N PRO A 52 -3.23 12.10 3.19
CA PRO A 52 -2.97 13.18 2.25
C PRO A 52 -1.47 13.35 2.01
N THR A 53 -1.06 13.63 0.78
CA THR A 53 0.26 14.20 0.54
C THR A 53 0.27 15.65 1.01
N ALA A 54 1.35 16.08 1.68
CA ALA A 54 1.48 17.46 2.16
C ALA A 54 1.35 18.51 1.04
N ASP A 55 1.68 18.14 -0.20
CA ASP A 55 1.77 19.07 -1.33
C ASP A 55 0.40 19.41 -1.97
N MET A 56 -0.66 18.65 -1.69
CA MET A 56 -1.98 18.89 -2.28
C MET A 56 -3.11 18.31 -1.42
N PRO A 57 -4.20 19.08 -1.16
CA PRO A 57 -5.41 18.57 -0.52
C PRO A 57 -5.96 17.33 -1.24
N PRO A 58 -6.45 16.30 -0.52
CA PRO A 58 -6.97 15.06 -1.12
C PRO A 58 -8.03 15.30 -2.19
N GLU A 59 -8.93 16.26 -1.99
CA GLU A 59 -10.03 16.55 -2.93
C GLU A 59 -9.48 17.09 -4.26
N ARG A 60 -8.47 17.97 -4.19
CA ARG A 60 -7.83 18.53 -5.39
C ARG A 60 -7.04 17.47 -6.14
N LEU A 61 -6.34 16.61 -5.40
CA LEU A 61 -5.60 15.50 -5.99
C LEU A 61 -6.55 14.51 -6.66
N ALA A 62 -7.63 14.12 -5.99
CA ALA A 62 -8.65 13.24 -6.55
C ALA A 62 -9.29 13.85 -7.82
N ALA A 63 -9.63 15.14 -7.79
CA ALA A 63 -10.17 15.85 -8.94
C ALA A 63 -9.16 15.91 -10.10
N TYR A 64 -7.89 16.16 -9.82
CA TYR A 64 -6.83 16.16 -10.83
C TYR A 64 -6.62 14.78 -11.45
N LEU A 65 -6.52 13.73 -10.63
CA LEU A 65 -6.36 12.35 -11.09
C LEU A 65 -7.57 11.89 -11.89
N GLY A 66 -8.79 12.25 -11.47
CA GLY A 66 -10.01 11.97 -12.22
C GLY A 66 -10.07 12.70 -13.56
N ARG A 67 -9.76 14.01 -13.57
CA ARG A 67 -9.82 14.83 -14.79
C ARG A 67 -8.75 14.48 -15.82
N VAL A 68 -7.51 14.24 -15.37
CA VAL A 68 -6.37 14.06 -16.27
C VAL A 68 -6.14 12.60 -16.64
N TYR A 69 -6.38 11.68 -15.70
CA TYR A 69 -6.08 10.25 -15.89
C TYR A 69 -7.31 9.35 -15.81
N GLY A 70 -8.51 9.90 -15.59
CA GLY A 70 -9.75 9.11 -15.51
C GLY A 70 -9.87 8.26 -14.25
N TYR A 71 -9.09 8.56 -13.21
CA TYR A 71 -9.11 7.77 -11.98
C TYR A 71 -10.39 7.99 -11.17
N ARG A 72 -10.85 6.92 -10.54
CA ARG A 72 -11.95 6.97 -9.57
C ARG A 72 -11.42 7.23 -8.17
N ALA A 73 -11.83 8.33 -7.54
CA ALA A 73 -11.35 8.76 -6.22
C ALA A 73 -11.48 7.67 -5.14
N ASP A 74 -12.55 6.88 -5.18
CA ASP A 74 -12.82 5.77 -4.25
C ASP A 74 -11.94 4.53 -4.46
N ARG A 75 -11.15 4.49 -5.54
CA ARG A 75 -10.32 3.33 -5.92
C ARG A 75 -8.84 3.65 -6.01
N VAL A 76 -8.45 4.92 -5.97
CA VAL A 76 -7.04 5.32 -6.13
C VAL A 76 -6.19 4.70 -5.03
N CYS A 77 -5.11 4.05 -5.46
CA CYS A 77 -4.09 3.51 -4.56
C CYS A 77 -2.80 4.32 -4.69
N ARG A 78 -2.08 4.48 -3.58
CA ARG A 78 -0.79 5.17 -3.55
C ARG A 78 0.35 4.23 -3.19
N ALA A 79 1.43 4.26 -3.97
CA ALA A 79 2.68 3.59 -3.64
C ALA A 79 3.77 4.56 -3.23
N SER A 80 4.60 4.16 -2.27
CA SER A 80 5.85 4.81 -1.89
C SER A 80 7.01 3.88 -2.25
N ILE A 81 7.95 4.35 -3.07
CA ILE A 81 9.08 3.55 -3.54
C ILE A 81 10.39 4.25 -3.16
N GLY A 82 11.20 3.55 -2.36
CA GLY A 82 12.53 4.00 -1.96
C GLY A 82 13.59 3.67 -3.01
N PHE A 83 14.54 4.57 -3.18
CA PHE A 83 15.71 4.41 -4.03
C PHE A 83 16.98 4.72 -3.23
N GLU A 84 17.96 3.85 -3.36
CA GLU A 84 19.24 3.94 -2.64
C GLU A 84 20.40 3.55 -3.56
N GLY A 85 21.56 4.14 -3.30
CA GLY A 85 22.80 3.92 -4.05
C GLY A 85 23.37 5.20 -4.67
N SER A 86 24.30 5.03 -5.60
CA SER A 86 24.91 6.13 -6.34
C SER A 86 23.89 6.87 -7.22
N ARG A 87 24.19 8.12 -7.61
CA ARG A 87 23.33 8.92 -8.49
C ARG A 87 22.97 8.17 -9.79
N TRP A 88 23.91 7.42 -10.36
CA TRP A 88 23.70 6.62 -11.55
C TRP A 88 22.75 5.44 -11.29
N GLN A 89 22.95 4.71 -10.19
CA GLN A 89 22.08 3.60 -9.79
C GLN A 89 20.63 4.08 -9.58
N VAL A 90 20.45 5.16 -8.82
CA VAL A 90 19.14 5.77 -8.56
C VAL A 90 18.47 6.21 -9.88
N ARG A 91 19.22 6.84 -10.80
CA ARG A 91 18.69 7.23 -12.11
C ARG A 91 18.22 6.01 -12.92
N ARG A 92 19.01 4.93 -12.96
CA ARG A 92 18.67 3.69 -13.66
C ARG A 92 17.44 3.02 -13.06
N GLN A 93 17.39 2.88 -11.73
CA GLN A 93 16.25 2.32 -11.00
C GLN A 93 14.97 3.13 -11.29
N ARG A 94 15.03 4.46 -11.17
CA ARG A 94 13.88 5.34 -11.46
C ARG A 94 13.38 5.22 -12.90
N SER A 95 14.28 5.11 -13.87
CA SER A 95 13.90 4.90 -15.27
C SER A 95 13.16 3.58 -15.47
N ARG A 96 13.65 2.49 -14.85
CA ARG A 96 13.01 1.17 -14.93
C ARG A 96 11.64 1.15 -14.23
N VAL A 97 11.59 1.61 -12.98
CA VAL A 97 10.35 1.72 -12.19
C VAL A 97 9.33 2.59 -12.93
N GLY A 98 9.73 3.75 -13.44
CA GLY A 98 8.85 4.64 -14.18
C GLY A 98 8.28 4.05 -15.47
N ARG A 99 8.94 3.07 -16.10
CA ARG A 99 8.36 2.32 -17.23
C ARG A 99 7.33 1.30 -16.75
N LEU A 100 7.64 0.55 -15.70
CA LEU A 100 6.74 -0.46 -15.13
C LEU A 100 5.47 0.19 -14.59
N VAL A 101 5.61 1.28 -13.83
CA VAL A 101 4.47 2.04 -13.30
C VAL A 101 3.54 2.49 -14.43
N ARG A 102 4.08 3.11 -15.49
CA ARG A 102 3.29 3.56 -16.65
C ARG A 102 2.60 2.40 -17.38
N ARG A 103 3.28 1.26 -17.53
CA ARG A 103 2.70 0.06 -18.17
C ARG A 103 1.46 -0.45 -17.43
N HIS A 104 1.41 -0.26 -16.12
CA HIS A 104 0.28 -0.62 -15.27
C HIS A 104 -0.61 0.59 -14.94
N GLY A 105 -0.59 1.61 -15.80
CA GLY A 105 -1.48 2.76 -15.71
C GLY A 105 -1.15 3.75 -14.60
N GLY A 106 -0.04 3.60 -13.87
CA GLY A 106 0.31 4.47 -12.75
C GLY A 106 0.99 5.78 -13.17
N VAL A 107 0.93 6.77 -12.27
CA VAL A 107 1.47 8.11 -12.47
C VAL A 107 2.40 8.51 -11.33
N ALA A 108 3.47 9.25 -11.63
CA ALA A 108 4.42 9.71 -10.63
C ALA A 108 3.89 10.94 -9.88
N ALA A 109 4.05 10.95 -8.55
CA ALA A 109 3.54 11.99 -7.65
C ALA A 109 4.67 12.83 -7.00
N GLY A 110 5.92 12.66 -7.43
CA GLY A 110 7.05 13.40 -6.87
C GLY A 110 7.62 12.77 -5.59
N ARG A 111 8.36 13.56 -4.81
CA ARG A 111 8.95 13.12 -3.54
C ARG A 111 7.85 12.96 -2.50
N GLN A 112 7.97 11.93 -1.66
CA GLN A 112 7.06 11.75 -0.54
C GLN A 112 7.83 11.44 0.73
N GLN A 113 7.24 11.87 1.84
CA GLN A 113 7.63 11.49 3.17
C GLN A 113 6.42 10.81 3.80
N ASP A 114 6.61 9.57 4.25
CA ASP A 114 5.55 8.85 4.95
C ASP A 114 5.42 9.43 6.37
N ASP A 115 4.18 9.70 6.82
CA ASP A 115 3.91 10.11 8.20
C ASP A 115 4.00 8.88 9.13
N PRO A 116 4.89 8.86 10.14
CA PRO A 116 5.03 7.74 11.06
C PRO A 116 3.78 7.48 11.92
N ARG A 117 2.82 8.41 12.01
CA ARG A 117 1.54 8.22 12.72
C ARG A 117 0.57 7.28 11.97
N ALA A 118 0.84 7.01 10.70
CA ALA A 118 0.08 6.15 9.80
C ALA A 118 -0.25 4.76 10.34
N GLU A 119 0.68 4.20 11.10
CA GLU A 119 0.63 2.80 11.50
C GLU A 119 -0.26 2.54 12.72
N ARG A 120 -0.89 3.60 13.26
CA ARG A 120 -1.76 3.49 14.43
C ARG A 120 -3.12 2.96 14.02
N GLY A 121 -3.52 1.85 14.64
CA GLY A 121 -4.87 1.30 14.68
C GLY A 121 -5.12 0.79 16.09
N THR A 122 -6.40 0.58 16.44
CA THR A 122 -6.78 -0.10 17.69
C THR A 122 -6.30 -1.56 17.67
N GLU A 123 -6.27 -2.16 16.48
CA GLU A 123 -5.75 -3.51 16.23
C GLU A 123 -4.98 -3.54 14.90
N THR A 124 -3.91 -4.32 14.82
CA THR A 124 -3.17 -4.58 13.58
C THR A 124 -2.97 -6.08 13.36
N CYS A 125 -2.95 -6.48 12.10
CA CYS A 125 -2.70 -7.86 11.68
C CYS A 125 -1.77 -7.85 10.46
N GLU A 126 -0.91 -8.85 10.34
CA GLU A 126 -0.05 -9.04 9.18
C GLU A 126 -0.25 -10.43 8.61
N ALA A 127 -0.22 -10.54 7.28
CA ALA A 127 -0.30 -11.81 6.58
C ALA A 127 0.58 -11.76 5.32
N PHE A 128 1.12 -12.91 4.91
CA PHE A 128 1.88 -13.04 3.68
C PHE A 128 1.11 -13.90 2.68
N ALA A 129 1.11 -13.50 1.40
CA ALA A 129 0.56 -14.32 0.33
C ALA A 129 1.40 -14.24 -0.94
N PRO A 130 1.40 -15.32 -1.76
CA PRO A 130 1.94 -15.25 -3.11
C PRO A 130 1.16 -14.23 -3.96
N TRP A 131 1.81 -13.67 -4.98
CA TRP A 131 1.18 -12.65 -5.85
C TRP A 131 -0.17 -13.09 -6.43
N SER A 132 -0.30 -14.39 -6.75
CA SER A 132 -1.52 -14.99 -7.31
C SER A 132 -2.72 -15.02 -6.36
N ARG A 133 -2.50 -14.94 -5.04
CA ARG A 133 -3.56 -14.96 -4.01
C ARG A 133 -3.62 -13.67 -3.18
N LEU A 134 -2.72 -12.72 -3.42
CA LEU A 134 -2.57 -11.52 -2.61
C LEU A 134 -3.84 -10.66 -2.61
N THR A 135 -4.48 -10.52 -3.77
CA THR A 135 -5.74 -9.76 -3.90
C THR A 135 -6.88 -10.48 -3.21
N ASP A 136 -7.01 -11.79 -3.38
CA ASP A 136 -8.05 -12.60 -2.74
C ASP A 136 -7.93 -12.58 -1.21
N LEU A 137 -6.70 -12.70 -0.69
CA LEU A 137 -6.44 -12.56 0.74
C LEU A 137 -6.87 -11.19 1.25
N ARG A 138 -6.47 -10.10 0.57
CA ARG A 138 -6.88 -8.74 0.94
C ARG A 138 -8.40 -8.63 0.98
N ASP A 139 -9.07 -9.03 -0.08
CA ASP A 139 -10.52 -8.87 -0.22
C ASP A 139 -11.27 -9.72 0.82
N GLY A 140 -10.78 -10.94 1.12
CA GLY A 140 -11.31 -11.79 2.18
C GLY A 140 -11.19 -11.18 3.57
N VAL A 141 -10.04 -10.59 3.90
CA VAL A 141 -9.83 -9.91 5.20
C VAL A 141 -10.69 -8.66 5.33
N LEU A 142 -10.76 -7.83 4.27
CA LEU A 142 -11.62 -6.64 4.26
C LEU A 142 -13.10 -7.02 4.41
N ALA A 143 -13.55 -8.07 3.71
CA ALA A 143 -14.92 -8.57 3.84
C ALA A 143 -15.22 -9.09 5.25
N SER A 144 -14.29 -9.82 5.85
CA SER A 144 -14.43 -10.36 7.21
C SER A 144 -14.55 -9.24 8.25
N ALA A 145 -13.71 -8.20 8.13
CA ALA A 145 -13.78 -7.02 9.00
C ALA A 145 -15.11 -6.26 8.83
N HIS A 146 -15.56 -6.03 7.59
CA HIS A 146 -16.83 -5.36 7.33
C HIS A 146 -18.03 -6.12 7.89
N ARG A 147 -18.02 -7.46 7.82
CA ARG A 147 -19.05 -8.30 8.47
C ARG A 147 -19.00 -8.15 9.99
N ALA A 148 -17.81 -8.18 10.58
CA ALA A 148 -17.64 -8.00 12.03
C ALA A 148 -18.13 -6.60 12.50
N PHE A 149 -17.85 -5.53 11.74
CA PHE A 149 -18.41 -4.20 12.02
C PHE A 149 -19.93 -4.21 11.99
N ALA A 150 -20.54 -4.82 10.96
CA ALA A 150 -21.99 -4.88 10.80
C ALA A 150 -22.67 -5.64 11.95
N SER A 151 -22.11 -6.79 12.36
CA SER A 151 -22.64 -7.61 13.46
C SER A 151 -22.47 -6.95 14.83
N ALA A 152 -21.41 -6.16 15.04
CA ALA A 152 -21.13 -5.49 16.30
C ALA A 152 -21.83 -4.13 16.45
N GLY A 153 -22.49 -3.61 15.40
CA GLY A 153 -23.14 -2.30 15.40
C GLY A 153 -22.16 -1.11 15.51
N GLY A 154 -20.86 -1.35 15.36
CA GLY A 154 -19.80 -0.35 15.53
C GLY A 154 -19.50 0.43 14.25
N ARG A 155 -19.03 1.68 14.39
CA ARG A 155 -18.42 2.44 13.30
C ARG A 155 -16.91 2.23 13.36
N GLY A 156 -16.37 1.49 12.40
CA GLY A 156 -14.93 1.25 12.28
C GLY A 156 -14.43 1.37 10.85
N THR A 157 -13.12 1.55 10.72
CA THR A 157 -12.43 1.50 9.43
C THR A 157 -11.39 0.38 9.46
N ILE A 158 -11.23 -0.27 8.32
CA ILE A 158 -10.10 -1.17 8.07
C ILE A 158 -9.30 -0.60 6.90
N ARG A 159 -7.98 -0.61 7.06
CA ARG A 159 -7.01 -0.13 6.07
C ARG A 159 -6.02 -1.24 5.77
N CYS A 160 -5.58 -1.35 4.52
CA CYS A 160 -4.59 -2.33 4.10
C CYS A 160 -3.40 -1.65 3.40
N ARG A 161 -2.20 -2.12 3.71
CA ARG A 161 -1.00 -1.80 2.93
C ARG A 161 -0.17 -3.03 2.66
N LEU A 162 0.36 -3.11 1.44
CA LEU A 162 1.50 -3.95 1.12
C LEU A 162 2.73 -3.29 1.75
N SER A 163 3.33 -3.94 2.75
CA SER A 163 4.46 -3.39 3.50
C SER A 163 5.81 -3.83 2.94
N HIS A 164 5.91 -5.08 2.51
CA HIS A 164 7.14 -5.67 1.97
C HIS A 164 6.82 -6.53 0.75
N ALA A 165 7.47 -6.23 -0.36
CA ALA A 165 7.39 -7.03 -1.57
C ALA A 165 8.60 -7.97 -1.66
N HIS A 166 8.34 -9.21 -2.02
CA HIS A 166 9.33 -10.25 -2.28
C HIS A 166 9.18 -10.77 -3.71
N HIS A 167 10.13 -11.58 -4.14
CA HIS A 167 10.07 -12.19 -5.47
C HIS A 167 8.79 -13.04 -5.65
N SER A 168 8.43 -13.85 -4.64
CA SER A 168 7.31 -14.81 -4.70
C SER A 168 5.96 -14.24 -4.25
N GLY A 169 5.93 -13.10 -3.57
CA GLY A 169 4.71 -12.57 -2.97
C GLY A 169 4.97 -11.32 -2.14
N ALA A 170 4.02 -10.96 -1.29
CA ALA A 170 4.16 -9.79 -0.45
C ALA A 170 3.49 -9.96 0.91
N ARG A 171 3.97 -9.17 1.87
CA ARG A 171 3.33 -9.01 3.17
C ARG A 171 2.32 -7.88 3.12
N LEU A 172 1.10 -8.18 3.53
CA LEU A 172 0.05 -7.21 3.81
C LEU A 172 0.02 -6.92 5.31
N ARG A 173 -0.20 -5.66 5.65
CA ARG A 173 -0.52 -5.20 7.00
C ARG A 173 -1.89 -4.55 6.97
N PHE A 174 -2.74 -4.98 7.88
CA PHE A 174 -4.08 -4.46 8.11
C PHE A 174 -4.10 -3.66 9.40
N ALA A 175 -4.80 -2.54 9.39
CA ALA A 175 -5.02 -1.71 10.57
C ALA A 175 -6.52 -1.46 10.72
N VAL A 176 -7.07 -1.85 11.87
CA VAL A 176 -8.47 -1.60 12.24
C VAL A 176 -8.50 -0.46 13.25
N THR A 177 -9.37 0.52 12.99
CA THR A 177 -9.68 1.60 13.92
C THR A 177 -11.17 1.56 14.22
N CYS A 178 -11.54 1.41 15.49
CA CYS A 178 -12.92 1.38 15.96
C CYS A 178 -13.01 2.05 17.33
N GLU A 179 -14.11 2.76 17.57
CA GLU A 179 -14.42 3.37 18.87
C GLU A 179 -15.87 3.04 19.27
N PRO A 180 -16.09 2.34 20.41
CA PRO A 180 -15.09 1.75 21.31
C PRO A 180 -14.28 0.62 20.64
N PRO A 181 -13.18 0.15 21.26
CA PRO A 181 -12.40 -0.97 20.75
C PRO A 181 -13.28 -2.19 20.47
N PRO A 182 -12.99 -2.96 19.40
CA PRO A 182 -13.81 -4.10 19.04
C PRO A 182 -13.73 -5.17 20.14
N ARG A 183 -14.86 -5.83 20.41
CA ARG A 183 -14.92 -7.04 21.26
C ARG A 183 -14.57 -8.32 20.50
N TRP A 184 -14.24 -8.18 19.22
CA TRP A 184 -13.80 -9.25 18.31
C TRP A 184 -12.36 -8.96 17.89
N SER A 185 -11.65 -9.98 17.41
CA SER A 185 -10.33 -9.81 16.77
C SER A 185 -10.43 -10.05 15.27
N LEU A 186 -9.64 -9.31 14.49
CA LEU A 186 -9.62 -9.45 13.03
C LEU A 186 -9.23 -10.87 12.62
N ARG A 187 -8.28 -11.48 13.33
CA ARG A 187 -7.86 -12.87 13.07
C ARG A 187 -9.00 -13.85 13.27
N GLN A 188 -9.76 -13.74 14.37
CA GLN A 188 -10.91 -14.61 14.60
C GLN A 188 -11.99 -14.38 13.54
N ALA A 189 -12.30 -13.13 13.20
CA ALA A 189 -13.26 -12.81 12.16
C ALA A 189 -12.87 -13.41 10.80
N CYS A 190 -11.57 -13.44 10.47
CA CYS A 190 -11.06 -14.09 9.26
C CYS A 190 -11.22 -15.62 9.30
N LEU A 191 -10.85 -16.26 10.42
CA LEU A 191 -10.95 -17.71 10.59
C LEU A 191 -12.40 -18.23 10.48
N GLU A 192 -13.36 -17.50 11.04
CA GLU A 192 -14.80 -17.82 10.93
C GLU A 192 -15.31 -17.81 9.48
N GLN A 193 -14.58 -17.14 8.57
CA GLN A 193 -14.89 -17.05 7.14
C GLN A 193 -13.95 -17.90 6.27
N GLY A 194 -13.08 -18.72 6.89
CA GLY A 194 -12.11 -19.55 6.18
C GLY A 194 -10.97 -18.77 5.54
N VAL A 195 -10.71 -17.53 5.98
CA VAL A 195 -9.59 -16.70 5.51
C VAL A 195 -8.40 -16.90 6.45
N GLU A 196 -7.32 -17.46 5.92
CA GLU A 196 -6.09 -17.72 6.68
C GLU A 196 -5.20 -16.47 6.69
N VAL A 197 -4.96 -15.93 7.89
CA VAL A 197 -4.10 -14.76 8.18
C VAL A 197 -3.04 -15.09 9.23
#